data_AF-A0A936HW94-F1
#
_entry.id   AF-A0A936HW94-F1
#
_cell.length_a   1.000
_cell.length_b   1.000
_cell.length_c   1.000
_cell.angle_alpha   90.00
_cell.angle_beta   90.00
_cell.angle_gamma   90.00
#
_symmetry.space_group_name_H-M   'P 1'
#
loop_
_entity.id
_entity.type
_entity.pdbx_description
1 polymer ?
#
loop_
_entity_poly.entity_id
_entity_poly.type
_entity_poly.pdbx_seq_one_letter_code
_entity_poly.pdbx_strand_id
1 'polypeptide(L)'
;MMRQITLLLLLAVAGAGYYWQQMARDPVAQEAQVAPAPKHEPPAVANRLAIGKDANADALEIAINAPAELDFLTRDAVLQMRGTAVKQYLALFTATYTPRSAVFGQIEDSAPWWGVEGQFYHGAGIRSIDGPAEESRFLLNPYLLVAAEFNDWWINDLSESRIAGFPLDCPPRQLTWKPRDAYAEVSYDAACIRRRQKPEFSLIAYNARDFGFDYIYVSYADSQNVSKANAPTAAYANPQFIHRGGSCGYPGGCNNMSPVTPDIDDIHLDGLPAKVMVWLWREKPQSVAQAPDMRYAIHFR
;
A
#
# COMPACT_ATOMS: atom_id res chain seq x y z
N MET A 1 5.13 -47.06 -53.15
CA MET A 1 5.34 -46.71 -51.72
C MET A 1 6.80 -46.43 -51.36
N MET A 2 7.78 -47.22 -51.82
CA MET A 2 9.20 -47.07 -51.42
C MET A 2 9.87 -45.75 -51.86
N ARG A 3 9.48 -45.13 -52.98
CA ARG A 3 10.09 -43.87 -53.48
C ARG A 3 9.70 -42.61 -52.72
N GLN A 4 8.56 -42.59 -52.01
CA GLN A 4 8.12 -41.41 -51.25
C GLN A 4 8.80 -41.32 -49.87
N ILE A 5 9.18 -42.45 -49.29
CA ILE A 5 9.87 -42.51 -47.98
C ILE A 5 11.33 -42.03 -48.10
N THR A 6 12.01 -42.33 -49.22
CA THR A 6 13.39 -41.88 -49.45
C THR A 6 13.50 -40.36 -49.64
N LEU A 7 12.49 -39.73 -50.25
CA LEU A 7 12.49 -38.27 -50.49
C LEU A 7 12.27 -37.48 -49.17
N LEU A 8 11.43 -38.00 -48.27
CA LEU A 8 11.18 -37.39 -46.95
C LEU A 8 12.39 -37.50 -46.02
N LEU A 9 13.13 -38.62 -46.06
CA LEU A 9 14.37 -38.79 -45.29
C LEU A 9 15.49 -37.85 -45.77
N LEU A 10 15.61 -37.62 -47.07
CA LEU A 10 16.62 -36.69 -47.62
C LEU A 10 16.34 -35.23 -47.25
N LEU A 11 15.06 -34.81 -47.20
CA LEU A 11 14.68 -33.46 -46.78
C LEU A 11 14.89 -33.23 -45.27
N ALA A 12 14.66 -34.25 -44.43
CA ALA A 12 14.91 -34.15 -43.00
C ALA A 12 16.42 -34.02 -42.66
N VAL A 13 17.29 -34.75 -43.37
CA VAL A 13 18.75 -34.67 -43.18
C VAL A 13 19.31 -33.33 -43.67
N ALA A 14 18.79 -32.80 -44.78
CA ALA A 14 19.18 -31.47 -45.28
C ALA A 14 18.74 -30.33 -44.34
N GLY A 15 17.54 -30.44 -43.75
CA GLY A 15 17.04 -29.44 -42.79
C GLY A 15 17.84 -29.41 -41.48
N ALA A 16 18.22 -30.58 -40.95
CA ALA A 16 19.05 -30.67 -39.75
C ALA A 16 20.46 -30.12 -39.98
N GLY A 17 21.07 -30.39 -41.15
CA GLY A 17 22.38 -29.84 -41.52
C GLY A 17 22.38 -28.31 -41.61
N TYR A 18 21.33 -27.71 -42.18
CA TYR A 18 21.19 -26.26 -42.28
C TYR A 18 21.03 -25.59 -40.90
N TYR A 19 20.26 -26.21 -40.00
CA TYR A 19 20.04 -25.71 -38.64
C TYR A 19 21.33 -25.71 -37.81
N TRP A 20 22.12 -26.79 -37.88
CA TRP A 20 23.41 -26.87 -37.19
C TRP A 20 24.45 -25.90 -37.75
N GLN A 21 24.42 -25.63 -39.06
CA GLN A 21 25.34 -24.68 -39.70
C GLN A 21 25.01 -23.22 -39.37
N GLN A 22 23.75 -22.90 -39.01
CA GLN A 22 23.39 -21.58 -38.46
C GLN A 22 23.79 -21.42 -36.99
N MET A 23 23.66 -22.45 -36.15
CA MET A 23 24.08 -22.36 -34.74
C MET A 23 25.59 -22.27 -34.54
N ALA A 24 26.40 -22.76 -35.49
CA ALA A 24 27.86 -22.64 -35.44
C ALA A 24 28.41 -21.27 -35.90
N ARG A 25 27.53 -20.30 -36.21
CA ARG A 25 27.91 -18.96 -36.71
C ARG A 25 27.54 -17.82 -35.75
N ASP A 26 27.55 -18.07 -34.45
CA ASP A 26 27.58 -16.96 -33.50
C ASP A 26 28.99 -16.35 -33.43
N PRO A 27 29.16 -15.07 -33.80
CA PRO A 27 30.43 -14.39 -33.61
C PRO A 27 30.67 -14.22 -32.10
N VAL A 28 31.87 -14.60 -31.66
CA VAL A 28 32.43 -14.29 -30.35
C VAL A 28 32.15 -12.82 -30.03
N ALA A 29 31.24 -12.59 -29.08
CA ALA A 29 30.95 -11.27 -28.56
C ALA A 29 32.23 -10.71 -27.92
N GLN A 30 32.81 -9.69 -28.54
CA GLN A 30 33.82 -8.88 -27.88
C GLN A 30 33.15 -8.18 -26.69
N GLU A 31 33.62 -8.50 -25.48
CA GLU A 31 33.33 -7.76 -24.26
C GLU A 31 33.77 -6.30 -24.45
N ALA A 32 32.84 -5.46 -24.86
CA ALA A 32 32.99 -4.02 -24.70
C ALA A 32 33.03 -3.74 -23.20
N GLN A 33 34.12 -3.16 -22.71
CA GLN A 33 34.23 -2.64 -21.36
C GLN A 33 33.15 -1.56 -21.17
N VAL A 34 32.02 -1.95 -20.57
CA VAL A 34 30.96 -1.03 -20.18
C VAL A 34 31.51 -0.18 -19.04
N ALA A 35 31.61 1.13 -19.27
CA ALA A 35 31.95 2.08 -18.21
C ALA A 35 31.02 1.87 -17.01
N PRO A 36 31.52 1.94 -15.76
CA PRO A 36 30.68 1.77 -14.60
C PRO A 36 29.55 2.78 -14.65
N ALA A 37 28.32 2.29 -14.47
CA ALA A 37 27.14 3.14 -14.40
C ALA A 37 27.41 4.28 -13.39
N PRO A 38 27.02 5.53 -13.71
CA PRO A 38 27.14 6.62 -12.76
C PRO A 38 26.48 6.20 -11.46
N LYS A 39 27.20 6.31 -10.35
CA LYS A 39 26.63 6.07 -9.01
C LYS A 39 25.45 7.03 -8.87
N HIS A 40 24.23 6.52 -9.03
CA HIS A 40 23.03 7.24 -8.65
C HIS A 40 23.13 7.43 -7.14
N GLU A 41 23.50 8.64 -6.72
CA GLU A 41 23.24 9.07 -5.36
C GLU A 41 21.74 8.87 -5.14
N PRO A 42 21.33 8.09 -4.12
CA PRO A 42 19.91 7.96 -3.81
C PRO A 42 19.40 9.38 -3.56
N PRO A 43 18.29 9.79 -4.21
CA PRO A 43 17.76 11.13 -4.02
C PRO A 43 17.55 11.37 -2.52
N ALA A 44 18.00 12.52 -2.03
CA ALA A 44 17.78 12.94 -0.65
C ALA A 44 16.31 12.68 -0.27
N VAL A 45 16.09 11.95 0.82
CA VAL A 45 14.74 11.49 1.22
C VAL A 45 13.85 12.72 1.44
N ALA A 46 12.99 13.02 0.45
CA ALA A 46 12.35 14.32 0.30
C ALA A 46 11.29 14.62 1.36
N ASN A 47 10.79 13.60 2.07
CA ASN A 47 9.68 13.74 3.01
C ASN A 47 10.03 13.26 4.42
N ARG A 48 10.87 14.01 5.13
CA ARG A 48 11.23 13.69 6.52
C ARG A 48 10.30 14.37 7.51
N LEU A 49 9.76 13.57 8.42
CA LEU A 49 8.98 14.04 9.56
C LEU A 49 9.91 14.56 10.67
N ALA A 50 9.47 15.63 11.32
CA ALA A 50 10.13 16.27 12.46
C ALA A 50 9.83 15.48 13.74
N ILE A 51 10.61 14.43 14.02
CA ILE A 51 10.43 13.54 15.17
C ILE A 51 11.72 13.38 15.99
N GLY A 52 11.60 12.89 17.22
CA GLY A 52 12.71 12.73 18.16
C GLY A 52 13.37 14.07 18.46
N LYS A 53 14.69 14.13 18.26
CA LYS A 53 15.48 15.36 18.43
C LYS A 53 15.11 16.48 17.46
N ASP A 54 14.52 16.14 16.31
CA ASP A 54 14.16 17.09 15.26
C ASP A 54 12.70 17.61 15.44
N ALA A 55 12.01 17.20 16.51
CA ALA A 55 10.61 17.55 16.75
C ALA A 55 10.40 19.02 17.12
N ASN A 56 9.47 19.67 16.42
CA ASN A 56 9.12 21.08 16.60
C ASN A 56 7.80 21.30 17.36
N ALA A 57 7.16 20.22 17.82
CA ALA A 57 5.91 20.26 18.58
C ALA A 57 5.98 19.23 19.72
N ASP A 58 5.11 19.40 20.72
CA ASP A 58 4.98 18.44 21.81
C ASP A 58 4.01 17.32 21.41
N ALA A 59 2.71 17.47 21.69
CA ALA A 59 1.66 16.60 21.23
C ALA A 59 0.69 17.37 20.32
N LEU A 60 0.19 16.71 19.28
CA LEU A 60 -0.73 17.28 18.29
C LEU A 60 -1.90 16.31 18.07
N GLU A 61 -3.11 16.86 18.08
CA GLU A 61 -4.30 16.16 17.57
C GLU A 61 -4.42 16.47 16.08
N ILE A 62 -4.49 15.41 15.27
CA ILE A 62 -4.59 15.51 13.82
C ILE A 62 -6.02 15.19 13.43
N ALA A 63 -6.67 16.13 12.73
CA ALA A 63 -7.98 15.93 12.15
C ALA A 63 -7.93 14.82 11.09
N ILE A 64 -8.95 13.96 11.12
CA ILE A 64 -9.20 12.96 10.08
C ILE A 64 -10.16 13.57 9.05
N ASN A 65 -9.69 13.69 7.82
CA ASN A 65 -10.49 14.10 6.68
C ASN A 65 -11.44 12.98 6.27
N ALA A 66 -12.68 13.35 5.93
CA ALA A 66 -13.64 12.43 5.35
C ALA A 66 -13.19 11.95 3.96
N PRO A 67 -13.65 10.76 3.51
CA PRO A 67 -13.45 10.32 2.14
C PRO A 67 -13.96 11.35 1.13
N ALA A 68 -13.31 11.43 -0.03
CA ALA A 68 -13.66 12.37 -1.09
C ALA A 68 -13.69 11.69 -2.44
N GLU A 69 -14.40 12.31 -3.38
CA GLU A 69 -14.42 11.87 -4.77
C GLU A 69 -13.07 12.15 -5.44
N LEU A 70 -12.52 11.14 -6.12
CA LEU A 70 -11.26 11.22 -6.87
C LEU A 70 -11.40 10.74 -8.32
N ASP A 71 -12.57 10.24 -8.69
CA ASP A 71 -12.85 9.73 -10.02
C ASP A 71 -12.59 10.76 -11.10
N PHE A 72 -11.91 10.29 -12.15
CA PHE A 72 -11.60 11.06 -13.34
C PHE A 72 -10.74 12.30 -13.11
N LEU A 73 -10.21 12.51 -11.90
CA LEU A 73 -9.23 13.56 -11.63
C LEU A 73 -7.87 13.21 -12.25
N THR A 74 -7.04 14.23 -12.46
CA THR A 74 -5.62 14.02 -12.76
C THR A 74 -4.85 13.67 -11.50
N ARG A 75 -3.76 12.93 -11.63
CA ARG A 75 -2.79 12.66 -10.58
C ARG A 75 -2.35 13.95 -9.90
N ASP A 76 -2.08 15.00 -10.67
CA ASP A 76 -1.64 16.28 -10.12
C ASP A 76 -2.70 16.91 -9.22
N ALA A 77 -3.99 16.83 -9.60
CA ALA A 77 -5.09 17.30 -8.75
C ALA A 77 -5.21 16.48 -7.46
N VAL A 78 -5.13 15.16 -7.55
CA VAL A 78 -5.14 14.25 -6.38
C VAL A 78 -3.96 14.55 -5.44
N LEU A 79 -2.76 14.73 -6.00
CA LEU A 79 -1.55 15.04 -5.25
C LEU A 79 -1.57 16.46 -4.66
N GLN A 80 -2.25 17.41 -5.31
CA GLN A 80 -2.47 18.74 -4.75
C GLN A 80 -3.39 18.69 -3.52
N MET A 81 -4.45 17.87 -3.55
CA MET A 81 -5.33 17.66 -2.40
C MET A 81 -4.54 17.05 -1.23
N ARG A 82 -3.75 16.00 -1.49
CA ARG A 82 -2.84 15.42 -0.50
C ARG A 82 -1.85 16.44 0.06
N GLY A 83 -1.18 17.19 -0.81
CA GLY A 83 -0.22 18.22 -0.40
C GLY A 83 -0.86 19.32 0.44
N THR A 84 -2.14 19.64 0.21
CA THR A 84 -2.92 20.55 1.04
C THR A 84 -3.14 19.96 2.43
N ALA A 85 -3.50 18.68 2.53
CA ALA A 85 -3.65 17.98 3.81
C ALA A 85 -2.33 17.92 4.61
N VAL A 86 -1.18 17.69 3.95
CA VAL A 86 0.14 17.74 4.60
C VAL A 86 0.41 19.14 5.17
N LYS A 87 0.14 20.19 4.40
CA LYS A 87 0.39 21.58 4.81
C LYS A 87 -0.42 22.05 6.02
N GLN A 88 -1.45 21.31 6.44
CA GLN A 88 -2.19 21.65 7.66
C GLN A 88 -1.35 21.48 8.94
N TYR A 89 -0.30 20.64 8.92
CA TYR A 89 0.51 20.33 10.10
C TYR A 89 2.00 20.50 9.83
N LEU A 90 2.40 21.69 9.35
CA LEU A 90 3.80 22.00 9.02
C LEU A 90 4.78 21.76 10.18
N ALA A 91 4.32 21.84 11.43
CA ALA A 91 5.16 21.54 12.60
C ALA A 91 5.70 20.09 12.63
N LEU A 92 5.05 19.16 11.92
CA LEU A 92 5.49 17.77 11.79
C LEU A 92 6.49 17.53 10.66
N PHE A 93 6.90 18.56 9.91
CA PHE A 93 7.63 18.38 8.67
C PHE A 93 8.88 19.27 8.58
N THR A 94 10.00 18.73 8.08
CA THR A 94 11.30 19.43 8.10
C THR A 94 11.70 20.04 6.76
N ALA A 95 10.93 19.82 5.69
CA ALA A 95 11.30 20.18 4.32
C ALA A 95 10.09 20.70 3.51
N THR A 96 10.23 20.86 2.20
CA THR A 96 9.08 21.04 1.30
C THR A 96 8.53 19.68 0.91
N TYR A 97 7.24 19.44 1.18
CA TYR A 97 6.63 18.15 0.88
C TYR A 97 6.53 17.91 -0.62
N THR A 98 7.01 16.75 -1.06
CA THR A 98 6.92 16.29 -2.46
C THR A 98 6.48 14.83 -2.46
N PRO A 99 5.25 14.50 -2.92
CA PRO A 99 4.77 13.11 -2.94
C PRO A 99 5.79 12.16 -3.59
N ARG A 100 6.11 11.03 -2.93
CA ARG A 100 7.08 10.09 -3.48
C ARG A 100 6.54 9.42 -4.74
N SER A 101 7.28 9.53 -5.84
CA SER A 101 6.96 8.85 -7.10
C SER A 101 6.90 7.33 -6.96
N ALA A 102 7.68 6.75 -6.05
CA ALA A 102 7.64 5.32 -5.74
C ALA A 102 6.30 4.86 -5.11
N VAL A 103 5.51 5.79 -4.57
CA VAL A 103 4.20 5.51 -3.96
C VAL A 103 3.07 5.95 -4.88
N PHE A 104 3.17 7.15 -5.46
CA PHE A 104 2.06 7.78 -6.20
C PHE A 104 2.33 7.98 -7.69
N GLY A 105 3.51 7.62 -8.20
CA GLY A 105 3.90 7.87 -9.58
C GLY A 105 3.07 7.09 -10.61
N GLN A 106 2.41 6.02 -10.18
CA GLN A 106 1.61 5.14 -11.04
C GLN A 106 0.10 5.41 -10.96
N ILE A 107 -0.33 6.47 -10.26
CA ILE A 107 -1.70 6.97 -10.40
C ILE A 107 -1.93 7.38 -11.85
N GLU A 108 -2.98 6.85 -12.47
CA GLU A 108 -3.35 7.20 -13.84
C GLU A 108 -4.39 8.32 -13.86
N ASP A 109 -4.15 9.30 -14.71
CA ASP A 109 -5.05 10.44 -14.93
C ASP A 109 -6.38 9.96 -15.51
N SER A 110 -7.46 10.61 -15.09
CA SER A 110 -8.80 10.37 -15.63
C SER A 110 -9.30 8.92 -15.48
N ALA A 111 -8.64 8.09 -14.67
CA ALA A 111 -9.15 6.78 -14.30
C ALA A 111 -10.10 6.92 -13.09
N PRO A 112 -11.13 6.07 -13.00
CA PRO A 112 -11.93 5.98 -11.79
C PRO A 112 -11.12 5.29 -10.66
N TRP A 113 -11.67 5.27 -9.46
CA TRP A 113 -11.14 4.59 -8.28
C TRP A 113 -12.11 3.52 -7.82
N TRP A 114 -11.64 2.57 -7.01
CA TRP A 114 -12.59 1.81 -6.20
C TRP A 114 -13.38 2.78 -5.34
N GLY A 115 -14.70 2.78 -5.45
CA GLY A 115 -15.58 3.57 -4.58
C GLY A 115 -15.87 2.82 -3.28
N VAL A 116 -16.09 3.53 -2.17
CA VAL A 116 -16.42 2.90 -0.87
C VAL A 116 -17.70 2.06 -0.99
N GLU A 117 -18.74 2.56 -1.64
CA GLU A 117 -19.97 1.78 -1.85
C GLU A 117 -19.71 0.65 -2.85
N GLY A 118 -18.95 0.94 -3.91
CA GLY A 118 -18.49 -0.04 -4.87
C GLY A 118 -17.80 -1.25 -4.25
N GLN A 119 -16.82 -1.03 -3.39
CA GLN A 119 -16.01 -2.09 -2.76
C GLN A 119 -16.77 -2.88 -1.70
N PHE A 120 -17.52 -2.21 -0.82
CA PHE A 120 -18.19 -2.89 0.28
C PHE A 120 -19.53 -3.51 -0.11
N TYR A 121 -20.21 -2.96 -1.12
CA TYR A 121 -21.56 -3.37 -1.49
C TYR A 121 -21.70 -3.95 -2.90
N HIS A 122 -21.24 -3.24 -3.93
CA HIS A 122 -21.49 -3.67 -5.32
C HIS A 122 -20.52 -4.73 -5.84
N GLY A 123 -19.31 -4.78 -5.28
CA GLY A 123 -18.23 -5.60 -5.81
C GLY A 123 -17.74 -5.12 -7.18
N ALA A 124 -16.99 -5.98 -7.86
CA ALA A 124 -16.41 -5.66 -9.15
C ALA A 124 -17.49 -5.53 -10.25
N GLY A 125 -17.37 -4.51 -11.10
CA GLY A 125 -18.28 -4.24 -12.21
C GLY A 125 -18.44 -2.75 -12.50
N ILE A 126 -19.54 -2.37 -13.17
CA ILE A 126 -19.82 -0.97 -13.54
C ILE A 126 -20.07 -0.09 -12.31
N ARG A 127 -20.60 -0.66 -11.22
CA ARG A 127 -20.90 0.04 -9.97
C ARG A 127 -19.77 -0.05 -8.93
N SER A 128 -18.59 -0.54 -9.32
CA SER A 128 -17.42 -0.63 -8.42
C SER A 128 -16.82 0.73 -8.07
N ILE A 129 -17.22 1.77 -8.80
CA ILE A 129 -16.77 3.15 -8.63
C ILE A 129 -17.79 3.98 -7.82
N ASP A 130 -18.90 3.37 -7.38
CA ASP A 130 -19.95 4.10 -6.66
C ASP A 130 -19.46 4.54 -5.27
N GLY A 131 -19.78 5.79 -4.91
CA GLY A 131 -19.37 6.44 -3.66
C GLY A 131 -17.96 7.03 -3.73
N PRO A 132 -17.53 7.77 -2.69
CA PRO A 132 -16.19 8.38 -2.66
C PRO A 132 -15.10 7.33 -2.86
N ALA A 133 -13.97 7.70 -3.46
CA ALA A 133 -12.85 6.80 -3.67
C ALA A 133 -12.36 6.20 -2.34
N GLU A 134 -12.21 4.89 -2.27
CA GLU A 134 -11.82 4.17 -1.05
C GLU A 134 -10.46 4.66 -0.55
N GLU A 135 -9.48 4.77 -1.43
CA GLU A 135 -8.12 5.21 -1.10
C GLU A 135 -8.07 6.65 -0.57
N SER A 136 -9.09 7.47 -0.82
CA SER A 136 -9.16 8.82 -0.27
C SER A 136 -9.16 8.83 1.27
N ARG A 137 -9.64 7.74 1.89
CA ARG A 137 -9.57 7.50 3.36
C ARG A 137 -8.16 7.63 3.90
N PHE A 138 -7.14 7.25 3.14
CA PHE A 138 -5.75 7.27 3.57
C PHE A 138 -4.92 8.32 2.81
N LEU A 139 -5.16 8.49 1.51
CA LEU A 139 -4.46 9.45 0.66
C LEU A 139 -4.64 10.89 1.15
N LEU A 140 -5.84 11.24 1.62
CA LEU A 140 -6.15 12.56 2.17
C LEU A 140 -5.87 12.68 3.67
N ASN A 141 -5.39 11.61 4.31
CA ASN A 141 -5.00 11.56 5.72
C ASN A 141 -3.51 11.21 5.86
N PRO A 142 -2.58 12.04 5.37
CA PRO A 142 -1.18 11.67 5.23
C PRO A 142 -0.51 11.27 6.55
N TYR A 143 -0.89 11.87 7.68
CA TYR A 143 -0.33 11.57 8.99
C TYR A 143 -0.92 10.32 9.65
N LEU A 144 -1.95 9.71 9.05
CA LEU A 144 -2.38 8.34 9.34
C LEU A 144 -1.38 7.41 8.66
N LEU A 145 -0.19 7.24 9.25
CA LEU A 145 0.92 6.51 8.63
C LEU A 145 0.57 5.05 8.36
N VAL A 146 -0.21 4.47 9.27
CA VAL A 146 -0.70 3.10 9.21
C VAL A 146 -2.17 3.13 9.62
N ALA A 147 -3.03 2.56 8.78
CA ALA A 147 -4.47 2.45 9.00
C ALA A 147 -4.92 1.00 9.00
N ALA A 148 -6.03 0.70 9.69
CA ALA A 148 -6.66 -0.61 9.64
C ALA A 148 -7.74 -0.62 8.54
N GLU A 149 -7.68 -1.61 7.66
CA GLU A 149 -8.73 -1.91 6.68
C GLU A 149 -9.35 -3.27 7.03
N PHE A 150 -10.65 -3.30 7.30
CA PHE A 150 -11.35 -4.55 7.62
C PHE A 150 -11.74 -5.29 6.34
N ASN A 151 -11.41 -6.57 6.24
CA ASN A 151 -11.57 -7.42 5.05
C ASN A 151 -13.01 -7.92 4.83
N ASP A 152 -13.99 -7.11 5.23
CA ASP A 152 -15.44 -7.33 5.07
C ASP A 152 -15.93 -6.96 3.67
N TRP A 153 -15.08 -7.19 2.67
CA TRP A 153 -15.41 -6.94 1.29
C TRP A 153 -16.61 -7.80 0.87
N TRP A 154 -17.56 -7.16 0.17
CA TRP A 154 -18.64 -7.81 -0.57
C TRP A 154 -19.66 -8.43 0.37
N ILE A 155 -20.33 -7.56 1.12
CA ILE A 155 -21.43 -7.96 2.01
C ILE A 155 -22.64 -8.34 1.14
N ASN A 156 -22.62 -9.56 0.60
CA ASN A 156 -23.58 -10.09 -0.38
C ASN A 156 -25.02 -10.26 0.16
N ASP A 157 -25.30 -9.85 1.41
CA ASP A 157 -26.57 -10.08 2.11
C ASP A 157 -27.13 -8.81 2.81
N LEU A 158 -26.78 -7.63 2.31
CA LEU A 158 -27.45 -6.38 2.69
C LEU A 158 -28.47 -5.98 1.62
N SER A 159 -29.75 -5.99 1.98
CA SER A 159 -30.76 -5.29 1.19
C SER A 159 -30.43 -3.80 1.10
N GLU A 160 -30.80 -3.10 0.02
CA GLU A 160 -30.60 -1.65 -0.14
C GLU A 160 -31.06 -0.84 1.09
N SER A 161 -32.17 -1.23 1.73
CA SER A 161 -32.69 -0.59 2.94
C SER A 161 -31.80 -0.71 4.19
N ARG A 162 -30.93 -1.72 4.24
CA ARG A 162 -29.96 -1.90 5.34
C ARG A 162 -28.65 -1.17 5.11
N ILE A 163 -28.34 -0.74 3.89
CA ILE A 163 -27.17 0.09 3.57
C ILE A 163 -27.38 1.51 4.06
N ALA A 164 -28.62 2.00 3.96
CA ALA A 164 -29.02 3.29 4.51
C ALA A 164 -28.79 3.30 6.04
N GLY A 165 -27.62 3.78 6.47
CA GLY A 165 -27.19 3.83 7.87
C GLY A 165 -26.22 2.73 8.32
N PHE A 166 -25.78 1.82 7.45
CA PHE A 166 -24.70 0.90 7.77
C PHE A 166 -23.33 1.58 7.61
N PRO A 167 -22.44 1.52 8.61
CA PRO A 167 -21.09 2.06 8.45
C PRO A 167 -20.29 1.13 7.52
N LEU A 168 -20.26 1.47 6.22
CA LEU A 168 -19.56 0.70 5.19
C LEU A 168 -18.08 0.53 5.57
N ASP A 169 -17.46 1.58 6.12
CA ASP A 169 -16.12 1.56 6.69
C ASP A 169 -16.13 1.82 8.21
N CYS A 170 -15.01 1.54 8.87
CA CYS A 170 -14.77 1.96 10.26
C CYS A 170 -13.72 3.08 10.23
N PRO A 171 -14.14 4.36 10.18
CA PRO A 171 -13.19 5.45 10.10
C PRO A 171 -12.41 5.59 11.42
N PRO A 172 -11.14 6.02 11.35
CA PRO A 172 -10.40 6.38 12.55
C PRO A 172 -11.08 7.56 13.25
N ARG A 173 -11.11 7.52 14.59
CA ARG A 173 -11.82 8.49 15.44
C ARG A 173 -10.91 9.61 15.93
N GLN A 174 -9.69 9.25 16.31
CA GLN A 174 -8.73 10.18 16.89
C GLN A 174 -7.33 9.76 16.46
N LEU A 175 -6.51 10.71 16.03
CA LEU A 175 -5.11 10.54 15.69
C LEU A 175 -4.28 11.55 16.50
N THR A 176 -3.47 11.04 17.41
CA THR A 176 -2.58 11.82 18.27
C THR A 176 -1.13 11.57 17.86
N TRP A 177 -0.39 12.65 17.63
CA TRP A 177 1.04 12.63 17.37
C TRP A 177 1.81 13.13 18.57
N LYS A 178 2.87 12.40 18.95
CA LYS A 178 3.85 12.77 19.98
C LYS A 178 5.24 12.77 19.33
N PRO A 179 5.53 13.74 18.44
CA PRO A 179 6.76 13.76 17.65
C PRO A 179 8.03 13.68 18.47
N ARG A 180 8.12 14.31 19.66
CA ARG A 180 9.32 14.19 20.53
C ARG A 180 9.64 12.75 20.93
N ASP A 181 8.61 11.94 21.11
CA ASP A 181 8.73 10.52 21.50
C ASP A 181 8.87 9.59 20.28
N ALA A 182 8.90 10.15 19.06
CA ALA A 182 8.80 9.42 17.81
C ALA A 182 7.63 8.43 17.84
N TYR A 183 6.47 8.91 18.27
CA TYR A 183 5.29 8.10 18.52
C TYR A 183 4.04 8.76 17.93
N ALA A 184 3.14 7.96 17.39
CA ALA A 184 1.78 8.37 17.10
C ALA A 184 0.80 7.23 17.43
N GLU A 185 -0.45 7.60 17.65
CA GLU A 185 -1.51 6.63 17.89
C GLU A 185 -2.81 7.04 17.24
N VAL A 186 -3.49 6.06 16.66
CA VAL A 186 -4.83 6.21 16.11
C VAL A 186 -5.80 5.30 16.87
N SER A 187 -7.04 5.74 17.03
CA SER A 187 -8.08 4.89 17.61
C SER A 187 -9.28 4.70 16.69
N TYR A 188 -9.87 3.51 16.74
CA TYR A 188 -11.07 3.10 16.03
C TYR A 188 -12.14 2.67 17.05
N ASP A 189 -13.40 2.91 16.70
CA ASP A 189 -14.55 2.63 17.58
C ASP A 189 -14.86 1.13 17.64
N ALA A 190 -14.78 0.54 18.84
CA ALA A 190 -15.15 -0.84 19.10
C ALA A 190 -16.60 -1.17 18.69
N ALA A 191 -17.52 -0.21 18.74
CA ALA A 191 -18.90 -0.43 18.31
C ALA A 191 -19.00 -0.64 16.79
N CYS A 192 -18.15 0.00 15.99
CA CYS A 192 -18.07 -0.25 14.56
C CYS A 192 -17.52 -1.64 14.28
N ILE A 193 -16.45 -2.01 14.98
CA ILE A 193 -15.74 -3.28 14.79
C ILE A 193 -16.60 -4.48 15.20
N ARG A 194 -17.38 -4.37 16.29
CA ARG A 194 -18.30 -5.44 16.71
C ARG A 194 -19.41 -5.75 15.70
N ARG A 195 -19.66 -4.85 14.74
CA ARG A 195 -20.64 -5.06 13.66
C ARG A 195 -20.03 -5.71 12.42
N ARG A 196 -18.70 -5.88 12.40
CA ARG A 196 -17.96 -6.53 11.32
C ARG A 196 -18.20 -8.04 11.37
N GLN A 197 -18.23 -8.65 10.20
CA GLN A 197 -18.45 -10.10 10.07
C GLN A 197 -17.19 -10.87 10.40
N LYS A 198 -16.04 -10.29 10.05
CA LYS A 198 -14.72 -10.88 10.23
C LYS A 198 -13.92 -10.12 11.29
N PRO A 199 -13.24 -10.85 12.20
CA PRO A 199 -12.30 -10.25 13.14
C PRO A 199 -10.95 -9.88 12.50
N GLU A 200 -10.74 -10.18 11.22
CA GLU A 200 -9.49 -9.88 10.50
C GLU A 200 -9.46 -8.49 9.85
N PHE A 201 -8.28 -7.88 9.85
CA PHE A 201 -7.99 -6.64 9.15
C PHE A 201 -6.58 -6.68 8.54
N SER A 202 -6.40 -5.83 7.54
CA SER A 202 -5.13 -5.54 6.89
C SER A 202 -4.63 -4.16 7.28
N LEU A 203 -3.33 -3.89 7.08
CA LEU A 203 -2.76 -2.57 7.32
C LEU A 203 -2.49 -1.83 6.01
N ILE A 204 -2.96 -0.59 5.93
CA ILE A 204 -2.63 0.34 4.86
C ILE A 204 -1.54 1.29 5.37
N ALA A 205 -0.35 1.19 4.81
CA ALA A 205 0.88 1.80 5.32
C ALA A 205 1.67 2.60 4.26
N TYR A 206 1.13 2.83 3.06
CA TYR A 206 1.83 3.60 2.03
C TYR A 206 2.11 5.06 2.45
N ASN A 207 1.37 5.60 3.41
CA ASN A 207 1.67 6.90 4.02
C ASN A 207 2.99 6.86 4.79
N ALA A 208 3.28 5.81 5.56
CA ALA A 208 4.58 5.63 6.21
C ALA A 208 5.72 5.62 5.17
N ARG A 209 5.51 4.89 4.06
CA ARG A 209 6.46 4.85 2.94
C ARG A 209 6.62 6.23 2.30
N ASP A 210 5.56 6.99 2.07
CA ASP A 210 5.65 8.34 1.53
C ASP A 210 6.52 9.27 2.40
N PHE A 211 6.50 9.11 3.73
CA PHE A 211 7.36 9.82 4.69
C PHE A 211 8.73 9.17 4.94
N GLY A 212 9.13 8.23 4.08
CA GLY A 212 10.45 7.62 4.09
C GLY A 212 10.65 6.56 5.16
N PHE A 213 9.59 6.01 5.75
CA PHE A 213 9.67 4.77 6.53
C PHE A 213 9.46 3.58 5.59
N ASP A 214 10.56 3.11 5.01
CA ASP A 214 10.55 2.07 3.99
C ASP A 214 10.42 0.65 4.59
N TYR A 215 10.55 0.50 5.92
CA TYR A 215 10.46 -0.78 6.61
C TYR A 215 9.46 -0.75 7.76
N ILE A 216 8.74 -1.85 7.91
CA ILE A 216 7.62 -1.99 8.86
C ILE A 216 7.68 -3.37 9.53
N TYR A 217 7.21 -3.42 10.78
CA TYR A 217 7.04 -4.63 11.56
C TYR A 217 5.86 -4.47 12.53
N VAL A 218 5.02 -5.50 12.68
CA VAL A 218 4.02 -5.56 13.74
C VAL A 218 4.64 -6.25 14.96
N SER A 219 4.82 -5.51 16.06
CA SER A 219 5.30 -6.08 17.31
C SER A 219 4.16 -6.75 18.06
N TYR A 220 3.96 -8.05 17.83
CA TYR A 220 2.95 -8.83 18.54
C TYR A 220 3.23 -8.91 20.05
N ALA A 221 4.50 -8.82 20.47
CA ALA A 221 4.88 -8.80 21.88
C ALA A 221 4.42 -7.51 22.61
N ASP A 222 4.36 -6.38 21.91
CA ASP A 222 3.86 -5.11 22.46
C ASP A 222 2.39 -4.86 22.15
N SER A 223 1.77 -5.75 21.37
CA SER A 223 0.37 -5.69 21.00
C SER A 223 -0.49 -6.42 22.04
N GLN A 224 -1.80 -6.20 21.98
CA GLN A 224 -2.76 -6.79 22.92
C GLN A 224 -4.01 -7.25 22.16
N ASN A 225 -4.44 -8.49 22.44
CA ASN A 225 -5.63 -9.12 21.83
C ASN A 225 -5.58 -9.14 20.30
N VAL A 226 -4.40 -9.37 19.73
CA VAL A 226 -4.20 -9.53 18.30
C VAL A 226 -3.21 -10.66 18.03
N SER A 227 -3.46 -11.40 16.95
CA SER A 227 -2.61 -12.51 16.54
C SER A 227 -2.51 -12.61 15.03
N LYS A 228 -1.50 -13.34 14.55
CA LYS A 228 -1.37 -13.74 13.14
C LYS A 228 -0.70 -15.10 13.09
N ALA A 229 -1.31 -16.05 12.39
CA ALA A 229 -0.84 -17.43 12.34
C ALA A 229 0.61 -17.54 11.82
N ASN A 230 0.95 -16.73 10.81
CA ASN A 230 2.29 -16.64 10.23
C ASN A 230 2.87 -15.25 10.48
N ALA A 231 2.97 -14.86 11.75
CA ALA A 231 3.54 -13.57 12.13
C ALA A 231 5.01 -13.45 11.64
N PRO A 232 5.36 -12.37 10.91
CA PRO A 232 6.75 -12.13 10.53
C PRO A 232 7.66 -12.05 11.76
N THR A 233 8.90 -12.49 11.62
CA THR A 233 9.94 -12.41 12.68
C THR A 233 11.00 -11.35 12.40
N ALA A 234 10.90 -10.69 11.23
CA ALA A 234 11.79 -9.62 10.81
C ALA A 234 10.97 -8.45 10.25
N ALA A 235 11.54 -7.25 10.31
CA ALA A 235 11.00 -6.12 9.56
C ALA A 235 11.15 -6.37 8.06
N TYR A 236 10.14 -5.97 7.29
CA TYR A 236 10.12 -6.15 5.84
C TYR A 236 9.95 -4.80 5.14
N ALA A 237 10.36 -4.75 3.87
CA ALA A 237 10.25 -3.55 3.06
C ALA A 237 8.78 -3.32 2.68
N ASN A 238 8.23 -2.15 2.94
CA ASN A 238 6.85 -1.82 2.59
C ASN A 238 6.72 -1.66 1.06
N PRO A 239 6.00 -2.56 0.36
CA PRO A 239 5.90 -2.50 -1.09
C PRO A 239 4.76 -1.59 -1.57
N GLN A 240 3.88 -1.12 -0.68
CA GLN A 240 2.59 -0.54 -1.06
C GLN A 240 2.73 0.76 -1.87
N PHE A 241 1.94 0.86 -2.94
CA PHE A 241 1.86 1.99 -3.86
C PHE A 241 0.46 2.07 -4.48
N ILE A 242 0.12 3.23 -5.04
CA ILE A 242 -1.12 3.42 -5.80
C ILE A 242 -0.83 3.25 -7.29
N HIS A 243 -1.70 2.50 -7.96
CA HIS A 243 -1.63 2.22 -9.39
C HIS A 243 -3.03 2.05 -9.97
N ARG A 244 -3.15 1.98 -11.29
CA ARG A 244 -4.37 1.47 -11.93
C ARG A 244 -4.32 -0.05 -12.08
N GLY A 245 -5.29 -0.72 -11.46
CA GLY A 245 -5.47 -2.17 -11.53
C GLY A 245 -6.82 -2.57 -12.14
N GLY A 246 -6.93 -3.83 -12.57
CA GLY A 246 -8.17 -4.38 -13.15
C GLY A 246 -9.16 -4.94 -12.11
N SER A 247 -8.82 -4.93 -10.81
CA SER A 247 -9.57 -5.62 -9.76
C SER A 247 -11.01 -5.10 -9.60
N CYS A 248 -11.27 -3.83 -9.92
CA CYS A 248 -12.60 -3.23 -9.85
C CYS A 248 -13.57 -3.70 -10.93
N GLY A 249 -13.11 -4.36 -12.01
CA GLY A 249 -13.98 -4.81 -13.09
C GLY A 249 -14.67 -3.68 -13.89
N TYR A 250 -14.40 -2.41 -13.59
CA TYR A 250 -14.83 -1.28 -14.41
C TYR A 250 -14.02 -1.25 -15.73
N PRO A 251 -14.65 -0.93 -16.88
CA PRO A 251 -13.93 -0.84 -18.15
C PRO A 251 -12.73 0.11 -18.09
N GLY A 252 -11.53 -0.43 -18.34
CA GLY A 252 -10.27 0.33 -18.27
C GLY A 252 -9.57 0.27 -16.90
N GLY A 253 -10.17 -0.36 -15.88
CA GLY A 253 -9.59 -0.50 -14.55
C GLY A 253 -9.76 0.76 -13.68
N CYS A 254 -9.35 0.66 -12.42
CA CYS A 254 -9.46 1.72 -11.42
C CYS A 254 -8.14 1.93 -10.70
N ASN A 255 -7.88 3.16 -10.26
CA ASN A 255 -6.81 3.47 -9.33
C ASN A 255 -7.11 2.82 -7.96
N ASN A 256 -6.12 2.14 -7.37
CA ASN A 256 -6.19 1.51 -6.06
C ASN A 256 -4.79 1.20 -5.49
N MET A 257 -4.73 0.82 -4.21
CA MET A 257 -3.51 0.32 -3.59
C MET A 257 -3.18 -1.11 -4.02
N SER A 258 -1.88 -1.35 -4.18
CA SER A 258 -1.27 -2.67 -4.30
C SER A 258 0.14 -2.67 -3.73
N PRO A 259 0.78 -3.84 -3.55
CA PRO A 259 0.19 -5.17 -3.55
C PRO A 259 -0.50 -5.47 -2.21
N VAL A 260 -1.33 -6.53 -2.22
CA VAL A 260 -1.61 -7.30 -1.00
C VAL A 260 -0.26 -7.65 -0.36
N THR A 261 -0.11 -7.35 0.92
CA THR A 261 1.15 -7.42 1.65
C THR A 261 0.99 -8.43 2.81
N PRO A 262 1.25 -9.73 2.56
CA PRO A 262 0.95 -10.81 3.50
C PRO A 262 1.54 -10.62 4.91
N ASP A 263 2.65 -9.91 5.05
CA ASP A 263 3.30 -9.61 6.32
C ASP A 263 2.43 -8.76 7.27
N ILE A 264 1.53 -7.92 6.74
CA ILE A 264 0.64 -7.01 7.50
C ILE A 264 -0.84 -7.12 7.14
N ASP A 265 -1.20 -8.10 6.32
CA ASP A 265 -2.58 -8.45 6.02
C ASP A 265 -3.06 -9.56 6.95
N ASP A 266 -4.37 -9.82 7.00
CA ASP A 266 -4.98 -10.93 7.75
C ASP A 266 -4.53 -11.00 9.23
N ILE A 267 -4.43 -9.84 9.88
CA ILE A 267 -4.19 -9.74 11.33
C ILE A 267 -5.53 -9.96 12.04
N HIS A 268 -5.55 -10.87 12.99
CA HIS A 268 -6.77 -11.27 13.70
C HIS A 268 -6.95 -10.47 14.99
N LEU A 269 -8.15 -9.99 15.27
CA LEU A 269 -8.56 -9.45 16.56
C LEU A 269 -9.05 -10.58 17.49
N ASP A 270 -8.29 -10.88 18.53
CA ASP A 270 -8.65 -11.93 19.50
C ASP A 270 -9.68 -11.45 20.54
N GLY A 271 -9.85 -10.13 20.68
CA GLY A 271 -10.82 -9.53 21.61
C GLY A 271 -10.74 -8.00 21.65
N LEU A 272 -11.76 -7.35 22.20
CA LEU A 272 -11.80 -5.89 22.38
C LEU A 272 -11.83 -5.52 23.88
N PRO A 273 -11.11 -4.48 24.33
CA PRO A 273 -10.26 -3.59 23.53
C PRO A 273 -8.99 -4.30 23.01
N ALA A 274 -8.49 -3.87 21.87
CA ALA A 274 -7.25 -4.37 21.26
C ALA A 274 -6.28 -3.24 20.94
N LYS A 275 -5.00 -3.59 20.82
CA LYS A 275 -3.93 -2.67 20.46
C LYS A 275 -2.94 -3.37 19.53
N VAL A 276 -2.65 -2.76 18.39
CA VAL A 276 -1.56 -3.17 17.49
C VAL A 276 -0.43 -2.17 17.64
N MET A 277 0.77 -2.66 17.92
CA MET A 277 1.98 -1.86 17.89
C MET A 277 2.73 -2.10 16.60
N VAL A 278 2.93 -1.02 15.83
CA VAL A 278 3.68 -1.04 14.57
C VAL A 278 4.99 -0.29 14.75
N TRP A 279 6.08 -0.91 14.32
CA TRP A 279 7.43 -0.35 14.34
C TRP A 279 7.83 0.01 12.92
N LEU A 280 8.37 1.22 12.76
CA LEU A 280 8.70 1.81 11.47
C LEU A 280 10.18 2.22 11.45
N TRP A 281 10.88 1.87 10.37
CA TRP A 281 12.26 2.29 10.12
C TRP A 281 12.41 2.90 8.74
N ARG A 282 13.35 3.82 8.62
CA ARG A 282 13.78 4.43 7.35
C ARG A 282 14.72 3.50 6.60
N GLU A 283 15.63 2.86 7.32
CA GLU A 283 16.59 1.90 6.79
C GLU A 283 16.27 0.49 7.29
N LYS A 284 16.72 -0.52 6.56
CA LYS A 284 16.52 -1.91 6.97
C LYS A 284 17.17 -2.14 8.33
N PRO A 285 16.42 -2.50 9.39
CA PRO A 285 17.05 -2.80 10.67
C PRO A 285 17.80 -4.13 10.59
N GLN A 286 18.86 -4.28 11.38
CA GLN A 286 19.60 -5.55 11.48
C GLN A 286 18.74 -6.67 12.08
N SER A 287 17.82 -6.31 12.98
CA SER A 287 16.83 -7.19 13.57
C SER A 287 15.70 -6.36 14.18
N VAL A 288 14.60 -7.00 14.56
CA VAL A 288 13.50 -6.32 15.28
C VAL A 288 13.91 -5.85 16.69
N ALA A 289 15.05 -6.29 17.23
CA ALA A 289 15.57 -5.76 18.48
C ALA A 289 16.19 -4.35 18.34
N GLN A 290 16.50 -3.91 17.12
CA GLN A 290 16.94 -2.55 16.86
C GLN A 290 15.77 -1.58 17.10
N ALA A 291 16.02 -0.50 17.85
CA ALA A 291 15.00 0.51 18.10
C ALA A 291 14.42 1.06 16.77
N PRO A 292 13.09 1.19 16.65
CA PRO A 292 12.47 1.82 15.49
C PRO A 292 12.69 3.32 15.45
N ASP A 293 12.73 3.87 14.24
CA ASP A 293 12.74 5.32 14.03
C ASP A 293 11.42 5.95 14.47
N MET A 294 10.32 5.18 14.41
CA MET A 294 9.01 5.58 14.92
C MET A 294 8.18 4.38 15.38
N ARG A 295 7.44 4.56 16.47
CA ARG A 295 6.40 3.62 16.92
C ARG A 295 5.02 4.18 16.59
N TYR A 296 4.11 3.31 16.19
CA TYR A 296 2.77 3.70 15.78
C TYR A 296 1.75 2.72 16.38
N ALA A 297 0.87 3.21 17.24
CA ALA A 297 -0.15 2.37 17.87
C ALA A 297 -1.51 2.51 17.19
N ILE A 298 -2.19 1.38 16.98
CA ILE A 298 -3.58 1.34 16.55
C ILE A 298 -4.40 0.76 17.69
N HIS A 299 -5.34 1.54 18.21
CA HIS A 299 -6.21 1.15 19.31
C HIS A 299 -7.62 0.87 18.80
N PHE A 300 -8.21 -0.23 19.24
CA PHE A 300 -9.59 -0.59 18.96
C PHE A 300 -10.36 -0.56 20.29
N ARG A 301 -11.15 0.50 20.53
CA ARG A 301 -11.73 0.81 21.85
C ARG A 301 -13.12 1.42 21.78
#